data_AF-A0A2J6SIQ4-F1
#
_entry.id   AF-A0A2J6SIQ4-F1
#
_cell.length_a   1.000
_cell.length_b   1.000
_cell.length_c   1.000
_cell.angle_alpha   90.00
_cell.angle_beta   90.00
_cell.angle_gamma   90.00
#
_symmetry.space_group_name_H-M   'P 1'
#
loop_
_entity.id
_entity.type
_entity.pdbx_description
1 polymer ?
#
loop_
_entity_poly.entity_id
_entity_poly.type
_entity_poly.pdbx_seq_one_letter_code
_entity_poly.pdbx_strand_id
1 'polypeptide(L)' 'GHRFFSTVEGRIGLGPLGIKPGDDVCVLLNGPIPFIFRQKEAKDNFEHVGHAYMYRIMYGEALEKHSDEESVFLLE' A
#
# COMPACT_ATOMS: atom_id res chain seq x y z
N GLY A 1 -7.36 5.54 15.39
CA GLY A 1 -8.56 5.66 14.53
C GLY A 1 -8.21 5.25 13.13
N HIS A 2 -9.19 4.88 12.31
CA HIS A 2 -8.97 4.47 10.92
C HIS A 2 -9.76 5.35 9.95
N ARG A 3 -9.24 5.52 8.73
CA ARG A 3 -9.90 6.24 7.64
C ARG A 3 -10.23 5.28 6.52
N PHE A 4 -11.47 5.34 6.03
CA PHE A 4 -11.88 4.65 4.80
C PHE A 4 -11.25 5.31 3.59
N PHE A 5 -10.81 4.49 2.64
CA PHE A 5 -10.27 4.94 1.36
C PHE A 5 -10.62 3.97 0.24
N SER A 6 -10.43 4.44 -1.00
CA SER A 6 -10.50 3.62 -2.20
C SER A 6 -9.27 3.85 -3.07
N THR A 7 -8.79 2.81 -3.75
CA THR A 7 -7.74 2.94 -4.75
C THR A 7 -8.32 3.39 -6.09
N VAL A 8 -7.44 3.82 -7.01
CA VAL A 8 -7.82 4.18 -8.39
C VAL A 8 -8.50 3.02 -9.14
N GLU A 9 -8.19 1.78 -8.77
CA GLU A 9 -8.81 0.57 -9.31
C GLU A 9 -10.13 0.18 -8.63
N GLY A 10 -10.65 1.02 -7.72
CA GLY A 10 -11.90 0.78 -7.01
C GLY A 10 -11.82 -0.25 -5.88
N ARG A 11 -10.61 -0.64 -5.45
CA ARG A 11 -10.44 -1.49 -4.24
C ARG A 11 -10.71 -0.64 -3.01
N ILE A 12 -11.39 -1.18 -2.00
CA ILE A 12 -11.78 -0.46 -0.77
C ILE A 12 -10.94 -0.93 0.40
N GLY A 13 -10.52 0.01 1.25
CA GLY A 13 -9.69 -0.26 2.42
C GLY A 13 -9.95 0.63 3.64
N LEU A 14 -9.29 0.26 4.73
CA LEU A 14 -9.22 0.98 5.99
C LEU A 14 -7.75 1.21 6.34
N GLY A 15 -7.35 2.46 6.50
CA GLY A 15 -5.96 2.84 6.75
C GLY A 15 -5.78 3.77 7.96
N PRO A 16 -4.54 4.21 8.23
CA PRO A 16 -4.25 5.18 9.28
C PRO A 16 -4.92 6.52 9.00
N LEU A 17 -5.18 7.33 10.05
CA LEU A 17 -5.81 8.65 9.90
C LEU A 17 -5.06 9.61 8.97
N GLY A 18 -3.75 9.41 8.82
CA GLY A 18 -2.87 10.23 7.98
C GLY A 18 -2.93 9.93 6.48
N ILE A 19 -3.73 8.96 6.04
CA ILE A 19 -3.87 8.64 4.62
C ILE A 19 -4.53 9.77 3.84
N LYS A 20 -4.04 10.04 2.63
CA LYS A 20 -4.54 11.08 1.72
C LYS A 20 -4.51 10.63 0.25
N PRO A 21 -5.24 11.30 -0.66
CA PRO A 21 -5.13 11.04 -2.09
C PRO A 21 -3.68 11.17 -2.58
N GLY A 22 -3.24 10.22 -3.42
CA GLY A 22 -1.86 10.12 -3.90
C GLY A 22 -0.94 9.26 -3.03
N ASP A 23 -1.42 8.72 -1.91
CA ASP A 23 -0.72 7.64 -1.21
C ASP A 23 -0.92 6.31 -1.96
N ASP A 24 0.13 5.49 -2.01
CA ASP A 24 0.16 4.19 -2.66
C ASP A 24 -0.08 3.06 -1.67
N VAL A 25 -0.79 2.03 -2.12
CA VAL A 25 -0.91 0.77 -1.37
C VAL A 25 0.07 -0.24 -1.94
N CYS A 26 0.96 -0.73 -1.10
CA CYS A 26 1.93 -1.75 -1.49
C CYS A 26 1.83 -2.96 -0.55
N VAL A 27 1.89 -4.16 -1.12
CA VAL A 27 2.21 -5.37 -0.35
C VAL A 27 3.69 -5.62 -0.54
N LEU A 28 4.45 -5.60 0.55
CA LEU A 28 5.89 -5.88 0.49
C LEU A 28 6.11 -7.34 0.09
N LEU A 29 7.15 -7.61 -0.69
CA LEU A 29 7.51 -8.98 -1.07
C LEU A 29 7.65 -9.86 0.17
N ASN A 30 6.98 -11.01 0.16
CA ASN A 30 6.88 -11.96 1.29
C ASN A 30 6.13 -11.42 2.52
N GLY A 31 5.55 -10.23 2.45
CA GLY A 31 4.69 -9.66 3.48
C GLY A 31 3.23 -10.12 3.31
N PRO A 32 2.52 -10.47 4.39
CA PRO A 32 1.13 -10.90 4.27
C PRO A 32 0.14 -9.74 4.17
N ILE A 33 0.52 -8.51 4.55
CA ILE A 33 -0.39 -7.37 4.71
C ILE A 33 -0.02 -6.16 3.83
N PRO A 34 -0.99 -5.30 3.48
CA PRO A 34 -0.73 -4.08 2.74
C PRO A 34 -0.27 -2.93 3.66
N PHE A 35 0.58 -2.10 3.09
CA PHE A 35 1.13 -0.89 3.68
C PHE A 35 0.80 0.32 2.81
N ILE A 36 0.72 1.49 3.44
CA ILE A 36 0.51 2.77 2.80
C ILE A 36 1.84 3.50 2.76
N PHE A 37 2.25 3.85 1.54
CA PHE A 37 3.44 4.64 1.27
C PHE A 37 3.06 5.96 0.62
N ARG A 38 3.90 6.96 0.81
CA ARG A 38 3.74 8.27 0.18
C ARG A 38 5.03 8.68 -0.47
N GLN A 39 4.98 8.93 -1.78
CA GLN A 39 6.11 9.46 -2.52
C GLN A 39 6.48 10.87 -2.01
N LYS A 40 7.77 11.07 -1.72
CA LYS A 40 8.34 12.39 -1.42
C LYS A 40 8.86 13.05 -2.71
N GLU A 41 9.34 14.28 -2.61
CA GLU A 41 9.86 15.04 -3.77
C GLU A 41 11.03 14.34 -4.46
N ALA A 42 11.87 13.63 -3.71
CA ALA A 42 12.97 12.86 -4.27
C ALA A 42 12.47 11.56 -4.89
N LYS A 43 13.00 11.24 -6.08
CA LYS A 43 12.73 9.97 -6.75
C LYS A 43 13.07 8.79 -5.83
N ASP A 44 12.20 7.78 -5.85
CA ASP A 44 12.36 6.53 -5.10
C ASP A 44 12.43 6.69 -3.57
N ASN A 45 12.04 7.86 -3.04
CA ASN A 45 11.95 8.12 -1.60
C ASN A 45 10.49 8.13 -1.15
N PHE A 46 10.17 7.25 -0.21
CA PHE A 46 8.82 7.05 0.29
C PHE A 46 8.74 7.21 1.80
N GLU A 47 7.73 7.94 2.27
CA GLU A 47 7.31 7.93 3.66
C GLU A 47 6.43 6.70 3.92
N HIS A 48 6.77 5.90 4.92
CA HIS A 48 5.87 4.87 5.43
C HIS A 48 4.79 5.52 6.32
N VAL A 49 3.54 5.53 5.83
CA VAL A 49 2.40 6.13 6.54
C VAL A 49 1.79 5.16 7.56
N GLY A 50 1.77 3.86 7.25
CA GLY A 50 1.30 2.81 8.15
C GLY A 50 0.71 1.60 7.42
N HIS A 51 0.21 0.62 8.17
CA HIS A 51 -0.46 -0.55 7.61
C HIS A 51 -1.93 -0.27 7.27
N ALA A 52 -2.49 -1.03 6.33
CA ALA A 52 -3.90 -0.96 5.97
C ALA A 52 -4.57 -2.33 6.06
N TYR A 53 -5.89 -2.30 6.18
CA TYR A 53 -6.76 -3.43 5.90
C TYR A 53 -7.35 -3.26 4.51
N MET A 54 -7.23 -4.28 3.66
CA MET A 54 -7.89 -4.32 2.36
C MET A 54 -8.39 -5.72 2.07
N TYR A 55 -9.65 -5.78 1.64
CA TYR A 55 -10.31 -7.04 1.34
C TYR A 55 -9.60 -7.74 0.16
N ARG A 56 -9.28 -9.03 0.33
CA ARG A 56 -8.65 -9.93 -0.66
C ARG A 56 -7.18 -9.67 -1.00
N ILE A 57 -6.44 -8.91 -0.19
CA ILE A 57 -4.98 -8.72 -0.38
C ILE A 57 -4.18 -8.77 0.94
N MET A 58 -4.79 -9.25 2.03
CA MET A 58 -4.23 -9.18 3.40
C MET A 58 -3.78 -10.55 3.96
N TYR A 59 -3.81 -11.61 3.15
CA TYR A 59 -3.40 -12.97 3.53
C TYR A 59 -2.60 -13.64 2.42
N GLY A 60 -1.78 -12.87 1.70
CA GLY A 60 -0.91 -13.37 0.64
C GLY A 60 -1.57 -13.53 -0.73
N GLU A 61 -2.88 -13.24 -0.86
CA GLU A 61 -3.58 -13.35 -2.15
C GLU A 61 -3.05 -12.35 -3.19
N ALA A 62 -2.41 -11.26 -2.73
CA ALA A 62 -1.71 -10.32 -3.60
C ALA A 62 -0.50 -10.95 -4.30
N LEU A 63 0.15 -11.94 -3.67
CA LEU A 63 1.35 -12.60 -4.20
C LEU A 63 1.01 -13.81 -5.09
N GLU A 64 -0.19 -14.39 -4.95
CA GLU A 64 -0.65 -15.51 -5.78
C GLU A 64 -0.95 -15.10 -7.23
N LYS A 65 -1.20 -13.80 -7.48
CA LYS A 65 -1.44 -13.26 -8.81
C LYS A 65 -0.15 -12.69 -9.39
N HIS A 66 0.62 -13.54 -10.06
CA HIS A 66 1.83 -13.13 -10.80
C HIS A 66 1.51 -12.34 -12.08
N SER A 67 1.07 -11.08 -11.95
CA SER A 67 0.93 -10.17 -13.10
C SER A 67 1.13 -8.68 -12.81
N ASP A 68 1.40 -8.27 -11.57
CA ASP A 68 1.54 -6.85 -11.23
C ASP A 68 3.01 -6.40 -11.28
N GLU A 69 3.26 -5.14 -11.65
CA GLU A 69 4.61 -4.55 -11.75
C GLU A 69 5.34 -4.62 -10.40
N GLU A 70 6.48 -5.33 -10.39
CA GLU A 70 7.39 -5.33 -9.24
C GLU A 70 8.23 -4.03 -9.26
N SER A 71 8.14 -3.26 -8.18
CA SER A 71 9.01 -2.10 -7.96
C SER A 71 9.79 -2.28 -6.67
N VAL A 72 11.11 -2.02 -6.72
CA VAL A 72 12.01 -2.11 -5.57
C VAL A 72 12.34 -0.69 -5.11
N PHE A 73 12.11 -0.42 -3.82
CA PHE A 73 12.40 0.88 -3.21
C PHE A 73 13.27 0.70 -1.97
N LEU A 74 14.12 1.69 -1.69
CA LEU A 74 14.85 1.75 -0.43
C LEU A 74 14.00 2.53 0.58
N LEU A 75 13.76 1.92 1.73
CA LEU A 75 13.11 2.57 2.86
C LEU A 75 14.20 3.20 3.72
N GLU A 76 14.28 4.53 3.72
CA GLU A 76 15.15 5.32 4.61
C GLU A 76 14.41 5.74 5.88
#